data_AF-A0A965YNR7-F1
#
_entry.id   AF-A0A965YNR7-F1
#
_cell.length_a   1.000
_cell.length_b   1.000
_cell.length_c   1.000
_cell.angle_alpha   90.00
_cell.angle_beta   90.00
_cell.angle_gamma   90.00
#
_symmetry.space_group_name_H-M   'P 1'
#
loop_
_entity.id
_entity.type
_entity.pdbx_description
1 polymer ?
#
loop_
_entity_poly.entity_id
_entity_poly.type
_entity_poly.pdbx_seq_one_letter_code
_entity_poly.pdbx_strand_id
1 'polypeptide(L)'
;MLELLHHVLEIVVEYAIFMFEIVGVLILIWAGVKGIYNLLKKDPEAGLKLAEGMAMALQFKLGGEILRTVVIREVSEILLVGGIIVLRVALTILIHWEIKNGKAGH
;
A
#
# COMPACT_ATOMS: atom_id res chain seq x y z
N MET A 1 15.22 -26.13 0.33
CA MET A 1 14.60 -25.58 1.57
C MET A 1 14.08 -24.17 1.34
N LEU A 2 14.91 -23.24 0.83
CA LEU A 2 14.47 -21.87 0.48
C LEU A 2 13.40 -21.82 -0.63
N GLU A 3 13.50 -22.67 -1.65
CA GLU A 3 12.49 -22.78 -2.71
C GLU A 3 11.11 -23.20 -2.18
N LEU A 4 11.06 -24.13 -1.23
CA LEU A 4 9.81 -24.54 -0.59
C LEU A 4 9.20 -23.40 0.23
N LEU A 5 10.03 -22.62 0.92
CA LEU A 5 9.56 -21.46 1.69
C LEU A 5 9.03 -20.36 0.77
N HIS A 6 9.66 -20.14 -0.38
CA HIS A 6 9.22 -19.17 -1.38
C HIS A 6 7.87 -19.57 -1.98
N HIS A 7 7.72 -20.85 -2.35
CA HIS A 7 6.47 -21.36 -2.91
C HIS A 7 5.31 -21.31 -1.90
N VAL A 8 5.59 -21.60 -0.62
CA VAL A 8 4.60 -21.42 0.45
C VAL A 8 4.21 -19.95 0.61
N LEU A 9 5.17 -19.02 0.51
CA LEU A 9 4.90 -17.58 0.60
C LEU A 9 4.03 -17.09 -0.57
N GLU A 10 4.34 -17.50 -1.80
CA GLU A 10 3.55 -17.18 -2.99
C GLU A 10 2.09 -17.62 -2.82
N ILE A 11 1.87 -18.87 -2.40
CA ILE A 11 0.54 -19.41 -2.15
C ILE A 11 -0.19 -18.59 -1.08
N VAL A 12 0.45 -18.34 0.07
CA VAL A 12 -0.16 -17.56 1.16
C VAL A 12 -0.59 -16.18 0.69
N VAL A 13 0.21 -15.54 -0.14
CA VAL A 13 -0.05 -14.19 -0.62
C VAL A 13 -1.13 -14.17 -1.68
N GLU A 14 -1.14 -15.13 -2.60
CA GLU A 14 -2.19 -15.26 -3.60
C GLU A 14 -3.55 -15.49 -2.95
N TYR A 15 -3.59 -16.26 -1.86
CA TYR A 15 -4.78 -16.36 -1.02
C TYR A 15 -5.13 -15.05 -0.31
N ALA A 16 -4.14 -14.29 0.17
CA ALA A 16 -4.36 -13.00 0.84
C ALA A 16 -4.91 -11.93 -0.12
N ILE A 17 -4.19 -11.55 -1.18
CA ILE A 17 -4.72 -11.62 -2.54
C ILE A 17 -6.24 -11.58 -2.72
N PHE A 18 -6.70 -12.77 -3.06
CA PHE A 18 -8.08 -13.12 -3.28
C PHE A 18 -8.99 -12.74 -2.11
N MET A 19 -8.54 -12.89 -0.86
CA MET A 19 -9.33 -12.51 0.31
C MET A 19 -9.60 -11.00 0.36
N PHE A 20 -8.60 -10.16 0.09
CA PHE A 20 -8.75 -8.70 0.03
C PHE A 20 -9.71 -8.28 -1.09
N GLU A 21 -9.62 -8.92 -2.26
CA GLU A 21 -10.54 -8.67 -3.36
C GLU A 21 -11.98 -9.05 -3.02
N ILE A 22 -12.20 -10.22 -2.42
CA ILE A 22 -13.54 -10.66 -2.00
C ILE A 22 -14.14 -9.67 -1.01
N VAL A 23 -13.39 -9.28 0.02
CA VAL A 23 -13.89 -8.34 1.04
C VAL A 23 -14.22 -6.99 0.41
N GLY A 24 -13.34 -6.48 -0.46
CA GLY A 24 -13.58 -5.24 -1.20
C GLY A 24 -14.85 -5.29 -2.04
N VAL A 25 -15.07 -6.39 -2.78
CA VAL A 25 -16.28 -6.60 -3.59
C VAL A 25 -17.53 -6.69 -2.72
N LEU A 26 -17.50 -7.41 -1.60
CA LEU A 26 -18.64 -7.53 -0.69
C LEU A 26 -19.05 -6.17 -0.09
N ILE A 27 -18.07 -5.38 0.34
CA ILE A 27 -18.30 -4.02 0.87
C ILE A 27 -18.90 -3.12 -0.22
N LEU A 28 -18.36 -3.19 -1.45
CA LEU A 28 -18.85 -2.40 -2.57
C LEU A 28 -20.31 -2.73 -2.91
N ILE A 29 -20.65 -4.02 -2.97
CA ILE A 29 -22.03 -4.46 -3.22
C ILE A 29 -22.96 -3.98 -2.12
N TRP A 30 -22.57 -4.15 -0.85
CA TRP A 30 -23.39 -3.73 0.29
C TRP A 30 -23.59 -2.21 0.33
N ALA A 31 -22.54 -1.44 0.11
CA ALA A 31 -22.60 0.02 0.00
C ALA A 31 -23.51 0.45 -1.15
N GLY A 32 -23.41 -0.21 -2.31
CA GLY A 32 -24.28 0.04 -3.47
C GLY A 32 -25.75 -0.19 -3.16
N VAL A 33 -26.11 -1.35 -2.60
CA VAL A 33 -27.49 -1.68 -2.23
C VAL A 33 -28.04 -0.69 -1.19
N LYS A 34 -27.25 -0.39 -0.14
CA LYS A 34 -27.64 0.57 0.89
C LYS A 34 -27.75 2.00 0.35
N GLY A 35 -26.87 2.38 -0.57
CA GLY A 35 -26.89 3.68 -1.24
C GLY A 35 -28.15 3.85 -2.08
N ILE A 36 -28.54 2.84 -2.86
CA ILE A 36 -29.79 2.85 -3.63
C ILE A 36 -31.00 2.96 -2.68
N TYR A 37 -31.06 2.13 -1.63
CA TYR A 37 -32.15 2.18 -0.67
C TYR A 37 -32.29 3.57 -0.01
N ASN A 38 -31.18 4.16 0.43
CA ASN A 38 -31.17 5.49 1.05
C ASN A 38 -31.49 6.61 0.06
N LEU A 39 -31.10 6.47 -1.21
CA LEU A 39 -31.43 7.41 -2.28
C LEU A 39 -32.94 7.42 -2.57
N LEU A 40 -33.59 6.25 -2.61
CA LEU A 40 -35.06 6.16 -2.72
C LEU A 40 -35.77 6.81 -1.53
N LYS A 41 -35.19 6.70 -0.33
CA LYS A 41 -35.73 7.31 0.89
C LYS A 41 -35.50 8.83 0.97
N LYS A 42 -34.83 9.44 -0.03
CA LYS A 42 -34.43 10.86 -0.06
C LYS A 42 -33.65 11.30 1.18
N ASP A 43 -32.81 10.40 1.70
CA ASP A 43 -31.94 10.71 2.83
C ASP A 43 -30.79 11.64 2.36
N PRO A 44 -30.63 12.84 2.93
CA PRO A 44 -29.60 13.80 2.51
C PRO A 44 -28.17 13.29 2.75
N GLU A 45 -27.97 12.29 3.62
CA GLU A 45 -26.66 11.69 3.88
C GLU A 45 -26.37 10.46 2.99
N ALA A 46 -27.29 10.07 2.10
CA ALA A 46 -27.15 8.87 1.27
C ALA A 46 -25.87 8.88 0.42
N GLY A 47 -25.53 10.02 -0.17
CA GLY A 47 -24.34 10.19 -0.99
C GLY A 47 -23.04 10.04 -0.19
N LEU A 48 -23.00 10.58 1.03
CA LEU A 48 -21.84 10.47 1.91
C LEU A 48 -21.62 9.02 2.35
N LYS A 49 -22.68 8.35 2.82
CA LYS A 49 -22.63 6.93 3.24
C LYS A 49 -22.22 6.01 2.08
N LEU A 50 -22.61 6.31 0.85
CA LEU A 50 -22.20 5.58 -0.34
C LEU A 50 -20.71 5.83 -0.66
N ALA A 51 -20.26 7.09 -0.62
CA ALA A 51 -18.87 7.46 -0.89
C ALA A 51 -17.90 6.83 0.12
N GLU A 52 -18.26 6.80 1.41
CA GLU A 52 -17.48 6.11 2.45
C GLU A 52 -17.37 4.60 2.16
N GLY A 53 -18.48 3.95 1.80
CA GLY A 53 -18.48 2.53 1.45
C GLY A 53 -17.65 2.22 0.19
N MET A 54 -17.70 3.09 -0.81
CA MET A 54 -16.87 2.98 -2.02
C MET A 54 -15.38 3.17 -1.70
N ALA A 55 -15.03 4.16 -0.86
CA ALA A 55 -13.66 4.41 -0.45
C ALA A 55 -13.08 3.22 0.34
N MET A 56 -13.88 2.63 1.23
CA MET A 56 -13.49 1.44 1.99
C MET A 56 -13.24 0.24 1.06
N ALA A 57 -14.15 -0.03 0.12
CA ALA A 57 -13.96 -1.08 -0.87
C ALA A 57 -12.67 -0.89 -1.70
N LEU A 58 -12.37 0.36 -2.07
CA LEU A 58 -11.17 0.70 -2.81
C LEU A 58 -9.89 0.47 -1.99
N GLN A 59 -9.91 0.81 -0.69
CA GLN A 59 -8.78 0.55 0.21
C GLN A 59 -8.47 -0.95 0.34
N PHE A 60 -9.49 -1.80 0.40
CA PHE A 60 -9.28 -3.26 0.38
C PHE A 60 -8.66 -3.73 -0.93
N LYS A 61 -9.10 -3.19 -2.07
CA LYS A 61 -8.49 -3.50 -3.38
C LYS A 61 -7.03 -3.07 -3.47
N LEU A 62 -6.71 -1.87 -2.97
CA LEU A 62 -5.34 -1.37 -2.90
C LEU A 62 -4.46 -2.22 -1.98
N GLY A 63 -5.01 -2.71 -0.87
CA GLY A 63 -4.31 -3.65 0.02
C GLY A 63 -3.84 -4.91 -0.70
N GLY A 64 -4.69 -5.49 -1.55
CA GLY A 64 -4.32 -6.62 -2.41
C GLY A 64 -3.23 -6.29 -3.42
N GLU A 65 -3.29 -5.11 -4.06
CA GLU A 65 -2.25 -4.67 -5.01
C GLU A 65 -0.89 -4.44 -4.32
N ILE A 66 -0.90 -3.89 -3.10
CA ILE A 66 0.31 -3.74 -2.30
C ILE A 66 0.91 -5.12 -1.99
N LEU A 67 0.11 -6.08 -1.54
CA LEU A 67 0.58 -7.45 -1.30
C LEU A 67 1.20 -8.09 -2.55
N ARG A 68 0.59 -7.86 -3.73
CA ARG A 68 1.11 -8.32 -5.02
C ARG A 68 2.50 -7.75 -5.32
N THR A 69 2.71 -6.46 -5.08
CA THR A 69 4.01 -5.79 -5.30
C THR A 69 5.07 -6.12 -4.24
N VAL A 70 4.65 -6.48 -3.02
CA VAL A 70 5.57 -6.88 -1.92
C VAL A 70 6.13 -8.29 -2.11
N VAL A 71 5.40 -9.17 -2.81
CA VAL A 71 5.69 -10.61 -2.84
C VAL A 71 6.21 -11.06 -4.20
N ILE A 72 5.71 -10.48 -5.30
CA ILE A 72 6.33 -10.63 -6.61
C ILE A 72 7.59 -9.74 -6.62
N ARG A 73 8.63 -10.18 -5.91
CA ARG A 73 9.91 -9.47 -5.83
C ARG A 73 10.81 -9.89 -6.99
N GLU A 74 10.65 -9.24 -8.13
CA GLU A 74 11.83 -8.85 -8.89
C GLU A 74 12.31 -7.49 -8.32
N VAL A 75 13.62 -7.31 -8.09
CA VAL A 75 14.29 -6.04 -7.76
C VAL A 75 14.07 -5.37 -6.36
N SER A 76 12.96 -5.59 -5.64
CA SER A 76 12.63 -4.80 -4.42
C SER A 76 13.62 -4.93 -3.24
N GLU A 77 14.15 -6.12 -2.95
CA GLU A 77 15.16 -6.30 -1.88
C GLU A 77 16.52 -5.67 -2.23
N ILE A 78 16.91 -5.73 -3.50
CA ILE A 78 18.09 -5.04 -4.03
C ILE A 78 17.88 -3.52 -3.97
N LEU A 79 16.65 -3.04 -4.20
CA LEU A 79 16.30 -1.62 -4.22
C LEU A 79 16.27 -1.02 -2.81
N LEU A 80 15.81 -1.76 -1.80
CA LEU A 80 15.83 -1.33 -0.39
C LEU A 80 17.27 -1.26 0.14
N VAL A 81 18.08 -2.29 -0.14
CA VAL A 81 19.51 -2.30 0.20
C VAL A 81 20.26 -1.19 -0.55
N GLY A 82 19.98 -1.00 -1.84
CA GLY A 82 20.54 0.10 -2.65
C GLY A 82 20.14 1.49 -2.14
N GLY A 83 18.88 1.67 -1.73
CA GLY A 83 18.37 2.92 -1.17
C GLY A 83 19.06 3.31 0.14
N ILE A 84 19.29 2.36 1.04
CA ILE A 84 20.02 2.59 2.30
C ILE A 84 21.47 3.03 2.02
N ILE A 85 22.14 2.42 1.03
CA ILE A 85 23.52 2.76 0.65
C ILE A 85 23.59 4.20 0.09
N VAL A 86 22.67 4.57 -0.81
CA VAL A 86 22.60 5.92 -1.39
C VAL A 86 22.37 6.98 -0.31
N LEU A 87 21.43 6.74 0.61
CA LEU A 87 21.15 7.63 1.74
C LEU A 87 22.39 7.80 2.64
N ARG A 88 23.13 6.71 2.89
CA ARG A 88 24.37 6.74 3.70
C ARG A 88 25.46 7.60 3.04
N VAL A 89 25.63 7.51 1.72
CA VAL A 89 26.59 8.34 0.97
C VAL A 89 26.16 9.81 0.99
N ALA A 90 24.87 10.10 0.75
CA ALA A 90 24.34 11.46 0.75
C ALA A 90 24.52 12.16 2.11
N LEU A 91 24.17 11.49 3.21
CA LEU A 91 24.36 12.01 4.57
C LEU A 91 25.83 12.27 4.88
N THR A 92 26.71 11.33 4.51
CA THR A 92 28.15 11.45 4.75
C THR A 92 28.75 12.65 4.00
N ILE A 93 28.33 12.87 2.74
CA ILE A 93 28.76 14.03 1.94
C ILE A 93 28.23 15.33 2.53
N LEU A 94 26.95 15.37 2.93
CA LEU A 94 26.31 16.56 3.50
C LEU A 94 27.00 17.00 4.79
N ILE A 95 27.32 16.05 5.67
CA ILE A 95 28.10 16.32 6.90
C ILE A 95 29.50 16.83 6.56
N HIS A 96 30.18 16.24 5.58
CA HIS A 96 31.51 16.69 5.18
C HIS A 96 31.50 18.12 4.61
N TRP A 97 30.46 18.48 3.87
CA TRP A 97 30.25 19.84 3.34
C TRP A 97 29.93 20.84 4.43
N GLU A 98 29.07 20.48 5.39
CA GLU A 98 28.78 21.34 6.54
C GLU A 98 30.04 21.61 7.36
N ILE A 99 30.85 20.58 7.63
CA ILE A 99 32.11 20.73 8.38
C ILE A 99 33.14 21.57 7.60
N LYS A 100 33.19 21.47 6.27
CA LYS A 100 34.09 22.27 5.44
C LYS A 100 33.68 23.74 5.39
N ASN A 101 32.38 24.02 5.26
CA ASN A 101 31.85 25.38 5.18
C ASN A 101 31.77 26.06 6.56
N GLY A 102 31.53 25.31 7.63
CA GLY A 102 31.50 25.83 9.01
C GLY A 102 32.86 26.29 9.53
N LYS A 103 33.97 25.91 8.87
CA LYS A 103 35.34 26.38 9.20
C LYS A 103 35.77 27.63 8.43
N ALA A 104 34.91 28.17 7.55
CA ALA A 104 35.16 29.42 6.83
C ALA A 104 34.39 30.63 7.41
N GLY A 105 33.71 30.44 8.55
CA GLY A 105 32.87 31.45 9.20
C GLY A 105 33.31 31.84 10.62
N HIS A 106 34.58 31.64 10.97
CA HIS A 106 35.19 32.21 12.18
C HIS A 106 36.62 32.65 11.88
#